data_AF-A0A2T2ZN36-F1
#
_entry.id   AF-A0A2T2ZN36-F1
#
_cell.length_a   1.000
_cell.length_b   1.000
_cell.length_c   1.000
_cell.angle_alpha   90.00
_cell.angle_beta   90.00
_cell.angle_gamma   90.00
#
_symmetry.space_group_name_H-M   'P 1'
#
loop_
_entity.id
_entity.type
_entity.pdbx_description
1 polymer ?
#
loop_
_entity_poly.entity_id
_entity_poly.type
_entity_poly.pdbx_seq_one_letter_code
_entity_poly.pdbx_strand_id
1 'polypeptide(L)'
;MKFDYTRSVGPTIGRFLTGLREGRIVGVRGSDGRVIVPPAEFDPVTAERLTDFVDVSDVGTVQSWSWVADPLPGQPFDRPFAWALVKFDGADTAVLHALDVSSPDEVRSGLRVRVRWAAERSGSIHDIACVEPGETSSAPAGSTSSDADAAEPVTGIVTPIDLRYKHTASPTETRYLKSLVEGRLIGGRADAESKVYFPPRGADPIDGRPTDEMVDLPDTGTITTFCIVNVPFMGQKIKPPYVTAYVLLDGADIPVLHRVLGCDPSEVRMGMRVKAVWKPREEWGYTLENVDHFEPNGEPDADYDSYRHHL
;
A
#
# COMPACT_ATOMS: atom_id res chain seq x y z
N MET A 1 10.42 4.81 -4.41
CA MET A 1 9.95 4.94 -3.02
C MET A 1 10.21 3.61 -2.33
N LYS A 2 10.83 3.61 -1.15
CA LYS A 2 11.02 2.41 -0.33
C LYS A 2 10.45 2.60 1.06
N PHE A 3 9.74 1.62 1.57
CA PHE A 3 9.25 1.58 2.95
C PHE A 3 8.91 0.14 3.34
N ASP A 4 8.92 -0.13 4.63
CA ASP A 4 8.53 -1.43 5.16
C ASP A 4 7.05 -1.41 5.56
N TYR A 5 6.30 -2.41 5.12
CA TYR A 5 4.92 -2.61 5.52
C TYR A 5 4.84 -3.69 6.59
N THR A 6 4.60 -3.28 7.83
CA THR A 6 4.39 -4.21 8.96
C THR A 6 2.91 -4.50 9.12
N ARG A 7 2.55 -5.78 9.23
CA ARG A 7 1.17 -6.18 9.52
C ARG A 7 1.11 -7.37 10.47
N SER A 8 0.11 -7.39 11.34
CA SER A 8 -0.33 -8.61 12.01
C SER A 8 -0.92 -9.57 11.00
N VAL A 9 -0.74 -10.87 11.21
CA VAL A 9 -1.25 -11.91 10.29
C VAL A 9 -2.46 -12.67 10.82
N GLY A 10 -2.86 -12.42 12.07
CA GLY A 10 -3.98 -13.13 12.69
C GLY A 10 -3.72 -14.64 12.82
N PRO A 11 -4.71 -15.39 13.34
CA PRO A 11 -4.52 -16.81 13.65
C PRO A 11 -4.42 -17.70 12.40
N THR A 12 -5.09 -17.35 11.30
CA THR A 12 -5.15 -18.18 10.09
C THR A 12 -3.89 -18.07 9.26
N ILE A 13 -3.52 -16.84 8.83
CA ILE A 13 -2.29 -16.64 8.06
C ILE A 13 -1.06 -16.88 8.94
N GLY A 14 -1.11 -16.53 10.23
CA GLY A 14 -0.04 -16.86 11.18
C GLY A 14 0.25 -18.36 11.26
N ARG A 15 -0.79 -19.20 11.26
CA ARG A 15 -0.62 -20.67 11.22
C ARG A 15 0.03 -21.14 9.92
N PHE A 16 -0.39 -20.60 8.77
CA PHE A 16 0.22 -20.93 7.48
C PHE A 16 1.71 -20.59 7.45
N LEU A 17 2.07 -19.36 7.85
CA LEU A 17 3.45 -18.90 7.87
C LEU A 17 4.31 -19.67 8.88
N THR A 18 3.74 -20.02 10.03
CA THR A 18 4.39 -20.91 11.00
C THR A 18 4.67 -22.29 10.39
N GLY A 19 3.70 -22.85 9.66
CA GLY A 19 3.89 -24.09 8.90
C GLY A 19 5.00 -23.98 7.86
N LEU A 20 5.05 -22.89 7.08
CA LEU A 20 6.13 -22.67 6.11
C LEU A 20 7.51 -22.62 6.79
N ARG A 21 7.60 -21.95 7.95
CA ARG A 21 8.82 -21.90 8.75
C ARG A 21 9.35 -23.28 9.12
N GLU A 22 8.43 -24.20 9.37
CA GLU A 22 8.71 -25.58 9.74
C GLU A 22 8.91 -26.52 8.55
N GLY A 23 8.61 -26.08 7.33
CA GLY A 23 8.71 -26.91 6.12
C GLY A 23 7.45 -27.71 5.85
N ARG A 24 6.29 -27.14 6.18
CA ARG A 24 4.96 -27.70 5.93
C ARG A 24 4.11 -26.71 5.17
N ILE A 25 3.21 -27.22 4.34
CA ILE A 25 2.19 -26.40 3.67
C ILE A 25 0.86 -26.71 4.35
N VAL A 26 0.23 -25.68 4.91
CA VAL A 26 -1.03 -25.80 5.63
C VAL A 26 -2.15 -25.21 4.78
N GLY A 27 -3.25 -25.95 4.62
CA GLY A 27 -4.51 -25.47 4.06
C GLY A 27 -5.63 -25.44 5.10
N VAL A 28 -6.83 -25.10 4.65
CA VAL A 28 -8.05 -25.18 5.46
C VAL A 28 -9.18 -25.81 4.65
N ARG A 29 -9.96 -26.68 5.28
CA ARG A 29 -11.11 -27.35 4.66
C ARG A 29 -12.34 -26.46 4.71
N GLY A 30 -12.94 -26.20 3.55
CA GLY A 30 -14.23 -25.53 3.41
C GLY A 30 -15.41 -26.47 3.68
N SER A 31 -16.60 -25.90 3.86
CA SER A 31 -17.86 -26.63 4.08
C SER A 31 -18.23 -27.55 2.90
N ASP A 32 -17.73 -27.26 1.70
CA ASP A 32 -17.88 -28.08 0.50
C ASP A 32 -16.82 -29.20 0.38
N GLY A 33 -15.98 -29.37 1.39
CA GLY A 33 -14.95 -30.40 1.48
C GLY A 33 -13.64 -30.06 0.79
N ARG A 34 -13.56 -28.96 0.03
CA ARG A 34 -12.32 -28.54 -0.64
C ARG A 34 -11.28 -28.02 0.35
N VAL A 35 -10.01 -28.29 0.08
CA VAL A 35 -8.87 -27.77 0.85
C VAL A 35 -8.28 -26.54 0.14
N ILE A 36 -8.37 -25.40 0.79
CA ILE A 36 -7.92 -24.10 0.28
C ILE A 36 -6.51 -23.82 0.80
N VAL A 37 -5.58 -23.55 -0.12
CA VAL A 37 -4.18 -23.16 0.12
C VAL A 37 -3.84 -21.91 -0.71
N PRO A 38 -3.32 -20.83 -0.10
CA PRO A 38 -3.16 -20.62 1.35
C PRO A 38 -4.52 -20.61 2.07
N PRO A 39 -4.59 -20.88 3.38
CA PRO A 39 -5.85 -21.04 4.08
C PRO A 39 -6.64 -19.73 4.12
N ALA A 40 -7.93 -19.80 3.79
CA ALA A 40 -8.86 -18.68 3.90
C ALA A 40 -9.45 -18.56 5.31
N GLU A 41 -9.75 -17.34 5.77
CA GLU A 41 -10.37 -17.13 7.09
C GLU A 41 -11.86 -17.49 7.13
N PHE A 42 -12.55 -17.24 6.01
CA PHE A 42 -13.97 -17.46 5.84
C PHE A 42 -14.22 -18.30 4.60
N ASP A 43 -15.26 -19.11 4.67
CA ASP A 43 -15.70 -19.96 3.59
C ASP A 43 -16.17 -19.11 2.39
N PRO A 44 -15.64 -19.30 1.18
CA PRO A 44 -16.04 -18.52 0.01
C PRO A 44 -17.47 -18.82 -0.46
N VAL A 45 -18.08 -19.91 0.01
CA VAL A 45 -19.45 -20.32 -0.31
C VAL A 45 -20.42 -19.82 0.76
N THR A 46 -20.11 -20.00 2.04
CA THR A 46 -21.06 -19.75 3.15
C THR A 46 -20.75 -18.49 3.96
N ALA A 47 -19.57 -17.90 3.79
CA ALA A 47 -19.02 -16.83 4.64
C ALA A 47 -18.84 -17.20 6.12
N GLU A 48 -18.98 -18.49 6.49
CA GLU A 48 -18.73 -18.96 7.85
C GLU A 48 -17.23 -19.04 8.12
N ARG A 49 -16.83 -18.93 9.40
CA ARG A 49 -15.43 -18.99 9.81
C ARG A 49 -14.88 -20.41 9.64
N LEU A 50 -13.73 -20.54 8.97
CA LEU A 50 -13.05 -21.83 8.81
C LEU A 50 -12.00 -22.07 9.89
N THR A 51 -11.97 -23.28 10.45
CA THR A 51 -11.04 -23.68 11.53
C THR A 51 -10.44 -25.08 11.37
N ASP A 52 -10.88 -25.84 10.37
CA ASP A 52 -10.39 -27.20 10.08
C ASP A 52 -9.15 -27.15 9.19
N PHE A 53 -8.00 -26.89 9.79
CA PHE A 53 -6.72 -26.81 9.10
C PHE A 53 -6.12 -28.19 8.86
N VAL A 54 -5.50 -28.35 7.70
CA VAL A 54 -4.90 -29.61 7.26
C VAL A 54 -3.54 -29.39 6.62
N ASP A 55 -2.60 -30.28 6.89
CA ASP A 55 -1.32 -30.28 6.18
C ASP A 55 -1.52 -30.92 4.80
N VAL A 56 -0.91 -30.32 3.78
CA VAL A 56 -0.86 -30.83 2.40
C VAL A 56 0.58 -31.12 2.00
N SER A 57 0.76 -31.88 0.92
CA SER A 57 2.07 -32.22 0.39
C SER A 57 2.85 -30.97 -0.05
N ASP A 58 4.19 -31.02 0.03
CA ASP A 58 5.06 -30.03 -0.61
C ASP A 58 5.41 -30.41 -2.06
N VAL A 59 4.76 -31.46 -2.58
CA VAL A 59 4.76 -31.87 -4.00
C VAL A 59 3.42 -31.51 -4.62
N GLY A 60 3.43 -31.06 -5.87
CA GLY A 60 2.24 -30.62 -6.58
C GLY A 60 2.35 -30.67 -8.09
N THR A 61 1.32 -30.14 -8.74
CA THR A 61 1.20 -30.08 -10.20
C THR A 61 1.02 -28.64 -10.66
N VAL A 62 1.79 -28.23 -11.67
CA VAL A 62 1.59 -26.95 -12.38
C VAL A 62 0.24 -26.96 -13.10
N GLN A 63 -0.65 -26.03 -12.74
CA GLN A 63 -1.95 -25.83 -13.39
C GLN A 63 -1.81 -24.93 -14.62
N SER A 64 -1.14 -23.79 -14.45
CA SER A 64 -0.80 -22.84 -15.51
C SER A 64 0.47 -22.09 -15.13
N TRP A 65 1.07 -21.41 -16.10
CA TRP A 65 2.35 -20.72 -15.90
C TRP A 65 2.52 -19.56 -16.88
N SER A 66 3.49 -18.71 -16.60
CA SER A 66 3.91 -17.61 -17.47
C SER A 66 5.42 -17.45 -17.41
N TRP A 67 6.02 -17.26 -18.58
CA TRP A 67 7.46 -17.09 -18.72
C TRP A 67 7.89 -15.65 -18.41
N VAL A 68 8.98 -15.51 -17.66
CA VAL A 68 9.67 -14.24 -17.42
C VAL A 68 11.02 -14.31 -18.13
N ALA A 69 11.10 -13.74 -19.32
CA ALA A 69 12.33 -13.70 -20.10
C ALA A 69 13.36 -12.71 -19.53
N ASP A 70 12.89 -11.55 -19.06
CA ASP A 70 13.73 -10.48 -18.54
C ASP A 70 13.27 -10.09 -17.13
N PRO A 71 13.80 -10.75 -16.07
CA PRO A 71 13.41 -10.45 -14.69
C PRO A 71 13.70 -9.01 -14.31
N LEU A 72 12.74 -8.36 -13.65
CA LEU A 72 12.94 -7.06 -13.03
C LEU A 72 13.71 -7.21 -11.70
N PRO A 73 14.41 -6.16 -11.22
CA PRO A 73 15.03 -6.17 -9.91
C PRO A 73 14.02 -6.54 -8.80
N GLY A 74 14.41 -7.44 -7.90
CA GLY A 74 13.57 -7.91 -6.79
C GLY A 74 12.70 -9.13 -7.12
N GLN A 75 12.75 -9.66 -8.36
CA GLN A 75 12.16 -10.96 -8.67
C GLN A 75 12.92 -12.11 -7.97
N PRO A 76 12.31 -13.30 -7.82
CA PRO A 76 12.93 -14.45 -7.14
C PRO A 76 14.27 -14.91 -7.74
N PHE A 77 14.49 -14.65 -9.02
CA PHE A 77 15.73 -14.96 -9.72
C PHE A 77 16.21 -13.75 -10.55
N ASP A 78 17.52 -13.67 -10.74
CA ASP A 78 18.21 -12.73 -11.62
C ASP A 78 18.40 -13.26 -13.06
N ARG A 79 17.78 -14.41 -13.36
CA ARG A 79 17.80 -15.11 -14.64
C ARG A 79 16.38 -15.47 -15.09
N PRO A 80 16.16 -15.77 -16.38
CA PRO A 80 14.85 -16.20 -16.87
C PRO A 80 14.28 -17.38 -16.06
N PHE A 81 12.97 -17.36 -15.83
CA PHE A 81 12.25 -18.37 -15.05
C PHE A 81 10.75 -18.37 -15.38
N ALA A 82 9.97 -19.27 -14.76
CA ALA A 82 8.52 -19.27 -14.86
C ALA A 82 7.84 -18.92 -13.54
N TRP A 83 6.79 -18.09 -13.58
CA TRP A 83 5.80 -18.05 -12.51
C TRP A 83 4.76 -19.15 -12.78
N ALA A 84 4.48 -20.00 -11.79
CA ALA A 84 3.56 -21.13 -11.92
C ALA A 84 2.47 -21.10 -10.84
N LEU A 85 1.23 -21.40 -11.24
CA LEU A 85 0.17 -21.77 -10.31
C LEU A 85 0.32 -23.26 -10.00
N VAL A 86 0.73 -23.59 -8.78
CA VAL A 86 0.98 -24.96 -8.33
C VAL A 86 -0.16 -25.41 -7.43
N LYS A 87 -0.83 -26.51 -7.81
CA LYS A 87 -1.76 -27.21 -6.92
C LYS A 87 -1.01 -28.32 -6.19
N PHE A 88 -0.77 -28.13 -4.90
CA PHE A 88 -0.14 -29.13 -4.04
C PHE A 88 -1.05 -30.34 -3.82
N ASP A 89 -0.47 -31.53 -3.67
CA ASP A 89 -1.26 -32.74 -3.49
C ASP A 89 -1.97 -32.69 -2.12
N GLY A 90 -3.28 -32.94 -2.13
CA GLY A 90 -4.16 -32.74 -0.97
C GLY A 90 -4.80 -31.35 -0.90
N ALA A 91 -4.46 -30.43 -1.81
CA ALA A 91 -5.12 -29.14 -1.98
C ALA A 91 -6.05 -29.13 -3.21
N ASP A 92 -7.05 -28.25 -3.16
CA ASP A 92 -8.01 -27.99 -4.25
C ASP A 92 -7.80 -26.63 -4.93
N THR A 93 -7.02 -25.73 -4.33
CA THR A 93 -6.60 -24.45 -4.92
C THR A 93 -5.11 -24.42 -5.23
N ALA A 94 -4.70 -23.49 -6.10
CA ALA A 94 -3.31 -23.34 -6.50
C ALA A 94 -2.65 -22.13 -5.83
N VAL A 95 -1.35 -22.26 -5.54
CA VAL A 95 -0.48 -21.19 -5.04
C VAL A 95 0.43 -20.71 -6.16
N LEU A 96 0.56 -19.39 -6.33
CA LEU A 96 1.55 -18.82 -7.23
C LEU A 96 2.95 -18.94 -6.62
N HIS A 97 3.89 -19.53 -7.36
CA HIS A 97 5.28 -19.61 -6.94
C HIS A 97 6.25 -19.63 -8.11
N ALA A 98 7.50 -19.22 -7.87
CA ALA A 98 8.54 -19.27 -8.89
C ALA A 98 8.94 -20.71 -9.14
N LEU A 99 8.96 -21.11 -10.41
CA LEU A 99 9.41 -22.41 -10.88
C LEU A 99 10.82 -22.26 -11.45
N ASP A 100 11.76 -22.98 -10.84
CA ASP A 100 13.16 -23.01 -11.24
C ASP A 100 13.37 -23.96 -12.42
N VAL A 101 13.41 -23.36 -13.62
CA VAL A 101 13.67 -24.00 -14.91
C VAL A 101 14.54 -23.08 -15.76
N SER A 102 15.24 -23.63 -16.75
CA SER A 102 16.17 -22.85 -17.59
C SER A 102 15.55 -22.34 -18.89
N SER A 103 14.46 -22.95 -19.33
CA SER A 103 13.81 -22.66 -20.62
C SER A 103 12.28 -22.82 -20.51
N PRO A 104 11.48 -22.05 -21.28
CA PRO A 104 10.03 -22.27 -21.35
C PRO A 104 9.65 -23.67 -21.85
N ASP A 105 10.53 -24.36 -22.61
CA ASP A 105 10.30 -25.72 -23.11
C ASP A 105 10.28 -26.78 -22.00
N GLU A 106 10.83 -26.45 -20.83
CA GLU A 106 10.85 -27.33 -19.65
C GLU A 106 9.54 -27.25 -18.85
N VAL A 107 8.64 -26.33 -19.18
CA VAL A 107 7.40 -26.09 -18.43
C VAL A 107 6.17 -26.44 -19.24
N ARG A 108 5.24 -27.15 -18.61
CA ARG A 108 3.91 -27.43 -19.16
C ARG A 108 2.89 -27.56 -18.04
N SER A 109 1.62 -27.29 -18.34
CA SER A 109 0.53 -27.72 -17.46
C SER A 109 0.59 -29.23 -17.27
N GLY A 110 0.42 -29.68 -16.03
CA GLY A 110 0.61 -31.07 -15.63
C GLY A 110 2.03 -31.44 -15.21
N LEU A 111 3.03 -30.53 -15.32
CA LEU A 111 4.38 -30.78 -14.81
C LEU A 111 4.33 -31.00 -13.30
N ARG A 112 4.99 -32.08 -12.85
CA ARG A 112 5.17 -32.40 -11.44
C ARG A 112 6.33 -31.62 -10.85
N VAL A 113 6.07 -30.98 -9.71
CA VAL A 113 7.02 -30.10 -9.04
C VAL A 113 7.02 -30.39 -7.55
N ARG A 114 8.13 -30.07 -6.90
CA ARG A 114 8.31 -30.11 -5.45
C ARG A 114 8.81 -28.76 -4.95
N VAL A 115 8.53 -28.44 -3.70
CA VAL A 115 9.12 -27.28 -3.03
C VAL A 115 10.62 -27.51 -2.80
N ARG A 116 11.41 -26.50 -3.18
CA ARG A 116 12.73 -26.27 -2.61
C ARG A 116 12.60 -25.28 -1.45
N TRP A 117 12.77 -25.77 -0.23
CA TRP A 117 12.73 -24.95 0.98
C TRP A 117 13.96 -24.06 1.07
N ALA A 118 13.79 -22.84 1.60
CA ALA A 118 14.90 -21.96 1.92
C ALA A 118 15.75 -22.55 3.06
N ALA A 119 17.06 -22.27 3.04
CA ALA A 119 17.97 -22.74 4.09
C ALA A 119 17.64 -22.12 5.45
N GLU A 120 17.31 -20.83 5.45
CA GLU A 120 16.80 -20.09 6.61
C GLU A 120 15.32 -19.81 6.40
N ARG A 121 14.51 -20.13 7.39
CA ARG A 121 13.05 -19.99 7.33
C ARG A 121 12.59 -19.16 8.52
N SER A 122 11.78 -18.15 8.25
CA SER A 122 11.47 -17.06 9.19
C SER A 122 9.99 -16.90 9.50
N GLY A 123 9.12 -17.62 8.79
CA GLY A 123 7.68 -17.39 8.82
C GLY A 123 7.22 -16.48 7.70
N SER A 124 7.68 -16.75 6.48
CA SER A 124 7.35 -15.94 5.29
C SER A 124 7.00 -16.83 4.10
N ILE A 125 6.33 -16.26 3.10
CA ILE A 125 6.11 -16.98 1.83
C ILE A 125 7.43 -17.36 1.13
N HIS A 126 8.53 -16.67 1.43
CA HIS A 126 9.87 -16.93 0.90
C HIS A 126 10.59 -18.09 1.61
N ASP A 127 9.99 -18.67 2.65
CA ASP A 127 10.49 -19.93 3.23
C ASP A 127 10.37 -21.09 2.21
N ILE A 128 9.47 -20.94 1.22
CA ILE A 128 9.55 -21.64 -0.05
C ILE A 128 10.49 -20.81 -0.95
N ALA A 129 11.70 -21.30 -1.20
CA ALA A 129 12.65 -20.57 -2.05
C ALA A 129 12.18 -20.57 -3.51
N CYS A 130 11.67 -21.71 -3.97
CA CYS A 130 10.98 -21.89 -5.24
C CYS A 130 10.30 -23.26 -5.28
N VAL A 131 9.62 -23.57 -6.39
CA VAL A 131 9.34 -24.96 -6.79
C VAL A 131 10.29 -25.37 -7.90
N GLU A 132 10.56 -26.66 -8.02
CA GLU A 132 11.41 -27.23 -9.07
C GLU A 132 10.84 -28.57 -9.56
N PRO A 133 11.15 -29.04 -10.78
CA PRO A 133 10.68 -30.32 -11.27
C PRO A 133 11.03 -31.47 -10.31
N GLY A 134 10.04 -32.29 -9.97
CA GLY A 134 10.23 -33.40 -9.04
C GLY A 134 8.92 -33.98 -8.50
N GLU A 135 8.99 -35.22 -8.03
CA GLU A 135 7.84 -35.97 -7.51
C GLU A 135 8.00 -36.41 -6.05
N THR A 136 9.17 -36.16 -5.46
CA THR A 136 9.49 -36.59 -4.09
C THR A 136 9.76 -35.37 -3.22
N SER A 137 9.19 -35.35 -2.03
CA SER A 137 9.45 -34.29 -1.05
C SER A 137 10.93 -34.16 -0.72
N SER A 138 11.37 -32.93 -0.50
CA SER A 138 12.69 -32.62 0.08
C SER A 138 12.59 -31.88 1.40
N ALA A 139 11.42 -31.87 2.04
CA ALA A 139 11.28 -31.32 3.36
C ALA A 139 12.23 -32.05 4.34
N PRO A 140 12.89 -31.33 5.27
CA PRO A 140 13.75 -31.96 6.28
C PRO A 140 12.99 -33.00 7.09
N ALA A 141 13.60 -34.18 7.30
CA ALA A 141 13.05 -35.21 8.18
C ALA A 141 12.91 -34.67 9.61
N GLY A 142 11.69 -34.68 10.16
CA GLY A 142 11.35 -34.06 11.45
C GLY A 142 10.26 -32.97 11.35
N SER A 143 9.86 -32.56 10.14
CA SER A 143 8.72 -31.66 9.93
C SER A 143 7.35 -32.24 10.34
N THR A 144 7.31 -33.47 10.86
CA THR A 144 6.09 -34.20 11.25
C THR A 144 6.02 -34.58 12.74
N SER A 145 6.93 -34.10 13.61
CA SER A 145 6.94 -34.51 15.03
C SER A 145 7.20 -33.37 16.02
N SER A 146 6.20 -33.15 16.89
CA SER A 146 6.17 -32.71 18.31
C SER A 146 7.20 -31.76 18.96
N ASP A 147 8.35 -31.44 18.37
CA ASP A 147 9.25 -30.40 18.88
C ASP A 147 8.86 -28.99 18.38
N ALA A 148 7.79 -28.90 17.57
CA ALA A 148 7.20 -27.67 17.05
C ALA A 148 6.52 -26.80 18.13
N ASP A 149 6.31 -27.31 19.35
CA ASP A 149 5.71 -26.56 20.47
C ASP A 149 6.66 -25.52 21.11
N ALA A 150 7.92 -25.43 20.68
CA ALA A 150 8.92 -24.55 21.31
C ALA A 150 9.10 -23.18 20.64
N ALA A 151 8.67 -22.99 19.38
CA ALA A 151 8.84 -21.72 18.68
C ALA A 151 7.54 -20.90 18.69
N GLU A 152 7.64 -19.63 19.08
CA GLU A 152 6.47 -18.74 19.13
C GLU A 152 5.80 -18.64 17.75
N PRO A 153 4.45 -18.70 17.68
CA PRO A 153 3.72 -18.54 16.42
C PRO A 153 4.08 -17.25 15.70
N VAL A 154 4.06 -17.29 14.36
CA VAL A 154 4.23 -16.08 13.54
C VAL A 154 2.99 -15.20 13.71
N THR A 155 3.12 -14.06 14.39
CA THR A 155 2.01 -13.13 14.68
C THR A 155 2.04 -11.86 13.83
N GLY A 156 3.18 -11.56 13.21
CA GLY A 156 3.33 -10.43 12.28
C GLY A 156 4.44 -10.67 11.27
N ILE A 157 4.37 -9.92 10.17
CA ILE A 157 5.40 -9.90 9.13
C ILE A 157 5.75 -8.48 8.76
N VAL A 158 6.97 -8.31 8.25
CA VAL A 158 7.43 -7.08 7.60
C VAL A 158 7.65 -7.39 6.13
N THR A 159 6.93 -6.70 5.25
CA THR A 159 7.09 -6.81 3.80
C THR A 159 7.81 -5.56 3.29
N PRO A 160 9.05 -5.68 2.79
CA PRO A 160 9.74 -4.54 2.18
C PRO A 160 9.05 -4.18 0.86
N ILE A 161 8.71 -2.91 0.69
CA ILE A 161 8.11 -2.37 -0.54
C ILE A 161 9.12 -1.48 -1.25
N ASP A 162 9.40 -1.77 -2.52
CA ASP A 162 10.20 -0.92 -3.41
C ASP A 162 9.40 -0.62 -4.68
N LEU A 163 8.95 0.61 -4.81
CA LEU A 163 8.17 1.08 -5.95
C LEU A 163 9.01 2.04 -6.80
N ARG A 164 9.15 1.70 -8.07
CA ARG A 164 9.71 2.58 -9.11
C ARG A 164 8.63 2.83 -10.15
N TYR A 165 8.22 4.08 -10.27
CA TYR A 165 7.27 4.50 -11.30
C TYR A 165 7.75 5.80 -11.93
N LYS A 166 7.46 5.96 -13.21
CA LYS A 166 7.60 7.22 -13.93
C LYS A 166 6.23 7.87 -13.98
N HIS A 167 6.04 8.94 -13.20
CA HIS A 167 4.83 9.76 -13.30
C HIS A 167 4.93 10.66 -14.53
N THR A 168 3.84 10.77 -15.28
CA THR A 168 3.73 11.74 -16.38
C THR A 168 2.58 12.66 -16.03
N ALA A 169 2.91 13.92 -15.74
CA ALA A 169 1.90 14.90 -15.33
C ALA A 169 0.89 15.16 -16.44
N SER A 170 -0.38 15.27 -16.08
CA SER A 170 -1.44 15.71 -17.01
C SER A 170 -1.24 17.18 -17.43
N PRO A 171 -1.94 17.69 -18.47
CA PRO A 171 -1.88 19.11 -18.81
C PRO A 171 -2.24 20.04 -17.65
N THR A 172 -3.31 19.74 -16.91
CA THR A 172 -3.73 20.52 -15.74
C THR A 172 -2.72 20.46 -14.61
N GLU A 173 -2.23 19.27 -14.28
CA GLU A 173 -1.17 19.10 -13.26
C GLU A 173 0.12 19.81 -13.67
N THR A 174 0.49 19.78 -14.96
CA THR A 174 1.66 20.51 -15.48
C THR A 174 1.54 22.01 -15.23
N ARG A 175 0.35 22.61 -15.44
CA ARG A 175 0.12 24.03 -15.14
C ARG A 175 0.30 24.30 -13.65
N TYR A 176 -0.33 23.49 -12.80
CA TYR A 176 -0.21 23.59 -11.33
C TYR A 176 1.23 23.51 -10.84
N LEU A 177 1.96 22.48 -11.26
CA LEU A 177 3.34 22.25 -10.84
C LEU A 177 4.27 23.39 -11.28
N LYS A 178 4.07 23.95 -12.49
CA LYS A 178 4.82 25.12 -12.96
C LYS A 178 4.51 26.36 -12.14
N SER A 179 3.24 26.61 -11.83
CA SER A 179 2.83 27.74 -10.99
C SER A 179 3.39 27.65 -9.56
N LEU A 180 3.50 26.45 -8.98
CA LEU A 180 4.18 26.26 -7.70
C LEU A 180 5.66 26.66 -7.73
N VAL A 181 6.35 26.41 -8.84
CA VAL A 181 7.73 26.88 -9.05
C VAL A 181 7.78 28.39 -9.20
N GLU A 182 6.70 29.05 -9.63
CA GLU A 182 6.59 30.50 -9.71
C GLU A 182 6.16 31.17 -8.40
N GLY A 183 5.82 30.38 -7.36
CA GLY A 183 5.32 30.89 -6.08
C GLY A 183 3.84 31.26 -6.14
N ARG A 184 3.08 30.59 -7.02
CA ARG A 184 1.66 30.80 -7.23
C ARG A 184 0.88 29.55 -6.86
N LEU A 185 -0.23 29.75 -6.16
CA LEU A 185 -1.23 28.73 -5.93
C LEU A 185 -2.33 28.93 -6.96
N ILE A 186 -2.62 27.91 -7.76
CA ILE A 186 -3.70 27.98 -8.75
C ILE A 186 -4.69 26.85 -8.54
N GLY A 187 -5.98 27.18 -8.54
CA GLY A 187 -7.08 26.22 -8.63
C GLY A 187 -7.57 26.06 -10.06
N GLY A 188 -8.51 25.15 -10.27
CA GLY A 188 -9.13 24.89 -11.57
C GLY A 188 -10.64 24.74 -11.45
N ARG A 189 -11.38 25.25 -12.43
CA ARG A 189 -12.84 25.15 -12.53
C ARG A 189 -13.28 24.93 -13.98
N ALA A 190 -14.51 24.43 -14.18
CA ALA A 190 -15.05 24.19 -15.51
C ALA A 190 -15.52 25.49 -16.19
N ASP A 191 -16.14 26.39 -15.44
CA ASP A 191 -16.58 27.71 -15.87
C ASP A 191 -16.74 28.67 -14.67
N ALA A 192 -17.22 29.89 -14.92
CA ALA A 192 -17.35 30.94 -13.92
C ALA A 192 -18.31 30.61 -12.77
N GLU A 193 -19.30 29.77 -13.03
CA GLU A 193 -20.31 29.32 -12.08
C GLU A 193 -19.88 28.06 -11.31
N SER A 194 -18.81 27.41 -11.76
CA SER A 194 -18.30 26.16 -11.19
C SER A 194 -17.40 26.39 -9.98
N LYS A 195 -17.26 25.33 -9.19
CA LYS A 195 -16.42 25.26 -8.00
C LYS A 195 -14.93 25.31 -8.36
N VAL A 196 -14.12 25.95 -7.52
CA VAL A 196 -12.67 26.08 -7.70
C VAL A 196 -11.95 24.99 -6.90
N TYR A 197 -11.30 24.06 -7.59
CA TYR A 197 -10.58 22.96 -6.95
C TYR A 197 -9.09 23.26 -6.82
N PHE A 198 -8.56 23.13 -5.60
CA PHE A 198 -7.12 23.21 -5.30
C PHE A 198 -6.64 21.94 -4.57
N PRO A 199 -5.61 21.24 -5.07
CA PRO A 199 -5.00 21.37 -6.40
C PRO A 199 -6.03 21.17 -7.53
N PRO A 200 -5.77 21.73 -8.74
CA PRO A 200 -6.70 21.61 -9.85
C PRO A 200 -6.79 20.17 -10.33
N ARG A 201 -7.98 19.77 -10.76
CA ARG A 201 -8.28 18.41 -11.26
C ARG A 201 -8.30 18.41 -12.79
N GLY A 202 -8.38 17.23 -13.41
CA GLY A 202 -8.55 17.14 -14.87
C GLY A 202 -10.00 17.38 -15.31
N ALA A 203 -10.95 17.08 -14.43
CA ALA A 203 -12.38 17.22 -14.65
C ALA A 203 -13.08 17.57 -13.34
N ASP A 204 -14.22 18.25 -13.45
CA ASP A 204 -15.08 18.61 -12.33
C ASP A 204 -15.74 17.33 -11.77
N PRO A 205 -15.61 17.03 -10.47
CA PRO A 205 -16.22 15.86 -9.85
C PRO A 205 -17.75 15.90 -9.80
N ILE A 206 -18.40 17.05 -9.99
CA ILE A 206 -19.86 17.19 -9.96
C ILE A 206 -20.47 16.78 -11.30
N ASP A 207 -19.90 17.24 -12.42
CA ASP A 207 -20.51 17.12 -13.74
C ASP A 207 -19.60 16.50 -14.82
N GLY A 208 -18.33 16.23 -14.50
CA GLY A 208 -17.36 15.59 -15.38
C GLY A 208 -16.77 16.49 -16.47
N ARG A 209 -17.09 17.79 -16.51
CA ARG A 209 -16.55 18.71 -17.52
C ARG A 209 -15.06 19.01 -17.26
N PRO A 210 -14.24 19.25 -18.30
CA PRO A 210 -12.85 19.65 -18.11
C PRO A 210 -12.72 20.93 -17.30
N THR A 211 -11.80 20.97 -16.33
CA THR A 211 -11.51 22.17 -15.54
C THR A 211 -10.33 22.92 -16.13
N ASP A 212 -10.55 23.56 -17.28
CA ASP A 212 -9.51 24.25 -18.05
C ASP A 212 -9.29 25.71 -17.64
N GLU A 213 -10.24 26.32 -16.92
CA GLU A 213 -10.08 27.66 -16.38
C GLU A 213 -9.24 27.60 -15.10
N MET A 214 -8.04 28.18 -15.15
CA MET A 214 -7.13 28.29 -14.01
C MET A 214 -7.41 29.58 -13.25
N VAL A 215 -7.52 29.48 -11.92
CA VAL A 215 -7.81 30.60 -11.02
C VAL A 215 -6.65 30.79 -10.07
N ASP A 216 -6.05 31.99 -10.05
CA ASP A 216 -5.07 32.35 -9.02
C ASP A 216 -5.72 32.43 -7.65
N LEU A 217 -5.13 31.73 -6.68
CA LEU A 217 -5.55 31.73 -5.29
C LEU A 217 -4.49 32.44 -4.44
N PRO A 218 -4.90 33.23 -3.45
CA PRO A 218 -3.99 33.76 -2.46
C PRO A 218 -3.41 32.62 -1.61
N ASP A 219 -2.33 32.93 -0.91
CA ASP A 219 -1.67 32.04 0.04
C ASP A 219 -2.27 32.11 1.45
N THR A 220 -3.44 32.73 1.59
CA THR A 220 -4.24 32.82 2.82
C THR A 220 -5.42 31.86 2.76
N GLY A 221 -5.85 31.39 3.94
CA GLY A 221 -6.98 30.47 4.04
C GLY A 221 -7.49 30.28 5.46
N THR A 222 -8.52 29.45 5.58
CA THR A 222 -9.19 29.10 6.84
C THR A 222 -8.94 27.65 7.19
N ILE A 223 -8.60 27.35 8.44
CA ILE A 223 -8.63 25.97 8.96
C ILE A 223 -10.09 25.51 9.06
N THR A 224 -10.50 24.53 8.26
CA THR A 224 -11.86 23.98 8.31
C THR A 224 -11.98 22.88 9.35
N THR A 225 -10.99 22.00 9.44
CA THR A 225 -10.87 20.95 10.46
C THR A 225 -9.40 20.57 10.66
N PHE A 226 -9.07 19.91 11.77
CA PHE A 226 -7.68 19.58 12.11
C PHE A 226 -7.54 18.32 12.98
N CYS A 227 -6.33 17.79 13.02
CA CYS A 227 -5.90 16.71 13.89
C CYS A 227 -4.58 17.07 14.57
N ILE A 228 -4.49 16.80 15.88
CA ILE A 228 -3.26 16.93 16.66
C ILE A 228 -2.64 15.54 16.77
N VAL A 229 -1.47 15.36 16.14
CA VAL A 229 -0.74 14.10 16.17
C VAL A 229 0.12 14.05 17.43
N ASN A 230 -0.30 13.23 18.40
CA ASN A 230 0.37 13.09 19.71
C ASN A 230 1.27 11.86 19.82
N VAL A 231 0.97 10.81 19.06
CA VAL A 231 1.65 9.51 19.18
C VAL A 231 2.60 9.33 18.00
N PRO A 232 3.87 8.95 18.25
CA PRO A 232 4.80 8.69 17.17
C PRO A 232 4.45 7.38 16.45
N PHE A 233 4.75 7.33 15.16
CA PHE A 233 4.64 6.11 14.36
C PHE A 233 5.93 5.85 13.58
N MET A 234 6.15 4.60 13.19
CA MET A 234 7.36 4.18 12.47
C MET A 234 7.51 4.97 11.16
N GLY A 235 8.67 5.57 10.96
CA GLY A 235 8.96 6.40 9.77
C GLY A 235 8.49 7.86 9.85
N GLN A 236 7.89 8.28 10.96
CA GLN A 236 7.50 9.67 11.17
C GLN A 236 8.74 10.59 11.20
N LYS A 237 8.71 11.67 10.42
CA LYS A 237 9.80 12.65 10.32
C LYS A 237 9.65 13.85 11.26
N ILE A 238 8.45 14.09 11.78
CA ILE A 238 8.10 15.25 12.59
C ILE A 238 7.87 14.79 14.02
N LYS A 239 8.51 15.45 14.97
CA LYS A 239 8.36 15.14 16.39
C LYS A 239 6.97 15.57 16.89
N PRO A 240 6.15 14.68 17.47
CA PRO A 240 4.91 15.06 18.15
C PRO A 240 5.15 15.97 19.37
N PRO A 241 4.16 16.80 19.77
CA PRO A 241 2.89 17.04 19.09
C PRO A 241 3.01 18.02 17.92
N TYR A 242 2.25 17.79 16.84
CA TYR A 242 2.09 18.76 15.74
C TYR A 242 0.69 18.72 15.15
N VAL A 243 0.33 19.78 14.41
CA VAL A 243 -0.98 19.94 13.80
C VAL A 243 -0.93 19.64 12.31
N THR A 244 -1.89 18.85 11.84
CA THR A 244 -2.28 18.76 10.44
C THR A 244 -3.70 19.25 10.29
N ALA A 245 -3.94 20.16 9.36
CA ALA A 245 -5.24 20.77 9.15
C ALA A 245 -5.64 20.72 7.68
N TYR A 246 -6.95 20.68 7.47
CA TYR A 246 -7.54 21.01 6.18
C TYR A 246 -7.66 22.53 6.10
N VAL A 247 -6.94 23.13 5.16
CA VAL A 247 -6.92 24.58 4.91
C VAL A 247 -7.69 24.88 3.64
N LEU A 248 -8.77 25.65 3.75
CA LEU A 248 -9.52 26.19 2.64
C LEU A 248 -8.87 27.52 2.23
N LEU A 249 -8.14 27.51 1.10
CA LEU A 249 -7.60 28.75 0.54
C LEU A 249 -8.73 29.71 0.15
N ASP A 250 -8.53 31.01 0.30
CA ASP A 250 -9.57 31.97 -0.04
C ASP A 250 -9.89 31.91 -1.55
N GLY A 251 -11.16 31.72 -1.88
CA GLY A 251 -11.62 31.55 -3.27
C GLY A 251 -11.54 30.10 -3.79
N ALA A 252 -11.07 29.15 -2.99
CA ALA A 252 -11.20 27.72 -3.28
C ALA A 252 -12.48 27.14 -2.68
N ASP A 253 -12.90 25.98 -3.18
CA ASP A 253 -14.09 25.25 -2.72
C ASP A 253 -13.77 23.86 -2.14
N ILE A 254 -12.49 23.51 -2.04
CA ILE A 254 -12.02 22.28 -1.42
C ILE A 254 -10.79 22.58 -0.56
N PRO A 255 -10.73 22.10 0.69
CA PRO A 255 -9.57 22.33 1.52
C PRO A 255 -8.44 21.37 1.16
N VAL A 256 -7.20 21.84 1.33
CA VAL A 256 -5.99 21.04 1.18
C VAL A 256 -5.47 20.63 2.56
N LEU A 257 -5.10 19.35 2.70
CA LEU A 257 -4.45 18.87 3.93
C LEU A 257 -3.01 19.40 3.96
N HIS A 258 -2.67 20.18 4.99
CA HIS A 258 -1.32 20.69 5.18
C HIS A 258 -0.94 20.78 6.66
N ARG A 259 0.36 20.93 6.92
CA ARG A 259 0.89 21.19 8.27
C ARG A 259 0.57 22.61 8.70
N VAL A 260 0.22 22.77 9.97
CA VAL A 260 0.08 24.07 10.64
C VAL A 260 1.12 24.17 11.76
N LEU A 261 1.93 25.23 11.73
CA LEU A 261 2.91 25.58 12.77
C LEU A 261 2.65 27.03 13.21
N GLY A 262 3.57 27.62 13.98
CA GLY A 262 3.46 29.02 14.43
C GLY A 262 2.47 29.27 15.58
N CYS A 263 1.80 28.22 16.09
CA CYS A 263 1.02 28.24 17.32
C CYS A 263 1.24 26.97 18.13
N ASP A 264 0.90 27.00 19.42
CA ASP A 264 0.86 25.77 20.21
C ASP A 264 -0.26 24.86 19.67
N PRO A 265 -0.06 23.53 19.57
CA PRO A 265 -1.10 22.63 19.08
C PRO A 265 -2.43 22.72 19.84
N SER A 266 -2.43 23.15 21.11
CA SER A 266 -3.67 23.36 21.89
C SER A 266 -4.44 24.64 21.53
N GLU A 267 -3.83 25.56 20.79
CA GLU A 267 -4.44 26.84 20.39
C GLU A 267 -5.13 26.78 19.02
N VAL A 268 -4.86 25.74 18.23
CA VAL A 268 -5.49 25.58 16.91
C VAL A 268 -6.99 25.35 17.04
N ARG A 269 -7.75 25.96 16.13
CA ARG A 269 -9.21 25.94 16.12
C ARG A 269 -9.76 26.02 14.71
N MET A 270 -10.94 25.46 14.51
CA MET A 270 -11.70 25.65 13.26
C MET A 270 -12.03 27.14 13.11
N GLY A 271 -11.95 27.66 11.89
CA GLY A 271 -12.12 29.09 11.60
C GLY A 271 -10.83 29.91 11.70
N MET A 272 -9.77 29.40 12.33
CA MET A 272 -8.50 30.12 12.43
C MET A 272 -7.94 30.48 11.04
N ARG A 273 -7.60 31.75 10.89
CA ARG A 273 -7.05 32.32 9.66
C ARG A 273 -5.55 32.09 9.59
N VAL A 274 -5.10 31.57 8.45
CA VAL A 274 -3.71 31.15 8.25
C VAL A 274 -3.15 31.68 6.94
N LYS A 275 -1.82 31.75 6.87
CA LYS A 275 -1.07 32.08 5.66
C LYS A 275 0.03 31.05 5.43
N ALA A 276 0.32 30.76 4.16
CA ALA A 276 1.40 29.87 3.77
C ALA A 276 2.76 30.52 4.08
N VAL A 277 3.64 29.73 4.67
CA VAL A 277 5.07 30.00 4.80
C VAL A 277 5.79 29.17 3.75
N TRP A 278 6.47 29.84 2.84
CA TRP A 278 7.21 29.20 1.75
C TRP A 278 8.65 28.89 2.17
N LYS A 279 9.19 27.78 1.66
CA LYS A 279 10.62 27.45 1.79
C LYS A 279 11.50 28.52 1.12
N PRO A 280 12.81 28.57 1.41
CA PRO A 280 13.76 29.31 0.60
C PRO A 280 13.63 28.96 -0.88
N ARG A 281 13.75 29.97 -1.75
CA ARG A 281 13.44 29.87 -3.19
C ARG A 281 14.26 28.80 -3.91
N GLU A 282 15.51 28.62 -3.48
CA GLU A 282 16.49 27.65 -3.95
C GLU A 282 16.11 26.19 -3.68
N GLU A 283 15.20 25.94 -2.74
CA GLU A 283 14.69 24.61 -2.42
C GLU A 283 13.42 24.25 -3.22
N TRP A 284 12.90 25.18 -4.02
CA TRP A 284 11.63 24.97 -4.71
C TRP A 284 11.76 23.99 -5.87
N GLY A 285 10.78 23.09 -5.96
CA GLY A 285 10.61 22.15 -7.06
C GLY A 285 9.19 22.14 -7.60
N TYR A 286 8.89 21.17 -8.44
CA TYR A 286 7.54 20.90 -8.93
C TYR A 286 6.74 20.14 -7.86
N THR A 287 6.43 20.79 -6.73
CA THR A 287 5.76 20.16 -5.59
C THR A 287 5.09 21.19 -4.68
N LEU A 288 3.98 20.80 -4.03
CA LEU A 288 3.34 21.62 -2.99
C LEU A 288 4.24 21.75 -1.76
N GLU A 289 5.24 20.87 -1.60
CA GLU A 289 6.23 20.99 -0.52
C GLU A 289 7.07 22.27 -0.58
N ASN A 290 6.93 23.12 -1.62
CA ASN A 290 7.45 24.48 -1.63
C ASN A 290 6.80 25.34 -0.53
N VAL A 291 5.53 25.07 -0.20
CA VAL A 291 4.90 25.57 1.02
C VAL A 291 5.38 24.69 2.17
N ASP A 292 6.17 25.25 3.08
CA ASP A 292 6.67 24.48 4.22
C ASP A 292 5.54 24.16 5.20
N HIS A 293 4.77 25.18 5.60
CA HIS A 293 3.63 25.05 6.49
C HIS A 293 2.68 26.23 6.30
N PHE A 294 1.52 26.17 6.96
CA PHE A 294 0.68 27.33 7.21
C PHE A 294 0.85 27.77 8.66
N GLU A 295 0.75 29.06 8.93
CA GLU A 295 0.79 29.61 10.29
C GLU A 295 -0.34 30.63 10.50
N PRO A 296 -0.79 30.89 11.74
CA PRO A 296 -1.79 31.91 12.01
C PRO A 296 -1.36 33.28 11.48
N ASN A 297 -2.24 33.95 10.74
CA ASN A 297 -1.92 35.24 10.12
C ASN A 297 -2.31 36.45 11.00
N GLY A 298 -2.92 36.22 12.17
CA GLY A 298 -3.36 37.24 13.11
C GLY A 298 -4.75 37.85 12.85
N GLU A 299 -5.42 37.47 11.75
CA GLU A 299 -6.82 37.87 11.53
C GLU A 299 -7.76 37.17 12.52
N PRO A 300 -8.92 37.78 12.85
CA PRO A 300 -9.98 37.10 13.59
C PRO A 300 -10.42 35.82 12.85
N ASP A 301 -10.89 34.83 13.62
CA ASP A 301 -11.41 33.60 13.05
C ASP A 301 -12.56 33.89 12.05
N ALA A 302 -12.60 33.11 10.98
CA ALA A 302 -13.69 33.12 10.02
C ALA A 302 -15.01 32.68 10.68
N ASP A 303 -16.11 33.26 10.22
CA ASP A 303 -17.45 32.85 10.62
C ASP A 303 -17.73 31.39 10.22
N TYR A 304 -18.34 30.62 11.11
CA TYR A 304 -18.60 29.20 10.89
C TYR A 304 -19.43 28.94 9.61
N ASP A 305 -20.41 29.79 9.31
CA ASP A 305 -21.25 29.61 8.12
C ASP A 305 -20.44 29.78 6.81
N SER A 306 -19.30 30.47 6.86
CA SER A 306 -18.44 30.65 5.69
C SER A 306 -17.69 29.38 5.27
N TYR A 307 -17.53 28.39 6.16
CA TYR A 307 -16.74 27.19 5.87
C TYR A 307 -17.39 25.86 6.27
N ARG A 308 -18.55 25.86 6.95
CA ARG A 308 -19.24 24.64 7.41
C ARG A 308 -19.57 23.60 6.33
N HIS A 309 -19.58 24.00 5.05
CA HIS A 309 -19.82 23.12 3.91
C HIS A 309 -18.54 22.41 3.41
N HIS A 310 -17.40 22.69 4.03
CA HIS A 310 -16.06 22.19 3.67
C HIS A 310 -15.38 21.44 4.84
N LEU A 311 -16.17 20.85 5.74
CA LEU A 311 -15.71 20.06 6.89
C LEU A 311 -15.41 18.61 6.54
#